data_AF-A0A2W6E3Q2-F1
#
_entry.id   AF-A0A2W6E3Q2-F1
#
_cell.length_a   1.000
_cell.length_b   1.000
_cell.length_c   1.000
_cell.angle_alpha   90.00
_cell.angle_beta   90.00
_cell.angle_gamma   90.00
#
_symmetry.space_group_name_H-M   'P 1'
#
loop_
_entity.id
_entity.type
_entity.pdbx_description
1 polymer ?
#
loop_
_entity_poly.entity_id
_entity_poly.type
_entity_poly.pdbx_seq_one_letter_code
_entity_poly.pdbx_strand_id
1 'polypeptide(L)'
;MSPSRRRRPIIVAVAAGLLSFAAVACSDRPVTPPPIDHAGPAGPASPATVQPVRAPQPMVDGSCRYLPAAAVQAANGERVVAVRISDTGPDRPQPACFFFAANGTVQLRTWIVVTTPRAARATIDAVAPVTTSDLAELPGGWSGGSQPTADGAVFAVGRQGTAVVITTNQRQTIGARRIAEQVIAALGL
;
A
#
# COMPACT_ATOMS: atom_id res chain seq x y z
N MET A 1 14.33 -12.35 -44.33
CA MET A 1 13.43 -11.55 -45.18
C MET A 1 12.47 -10.79 -44.29
N SER A 2 12.57 -9.46 -44.30
CA SER A 2 11.54 -8.53 -43.79
C SER A 2 10.74 -8.02 -44.99
N PRO A 3 9.43 -7.76 -44.85
CA PRO A 3 8.94 -6.38 -45.01
C PRO A 3 7.90 -6.05 -43.93
N SER A 4 8.05 -4.98 -43.14
CA SER A 4 7.78 -3.56 -43.42
C SER A 4 6.32 -3.09 -43.16
N ARG A 5 6.20 -2.28 -42.10
CA ARG A 5 5.41 -1.03 -41.92
C ARG A 5 3.96 -0.97 -42.43
N ARG A 6 3.10 -0.42 -41.54
CA ARG A 6 2.55 0.95 -41.71
C ARG A 6 2.02 1.52 -40.38
N ARG A 7 2.63 2.63 -39.94
CA ARG A 7 2.05 3.62 -39.03
C ARG A 7 1.16 4.55 -39.86
N ARG A 8 0.02 5.01 -39.33
CA ARG A 8 -0.44 6.40 -39.52
C ARG A 8 -1.26 6.91 -38.31
N PRO A 9 -1.01 8.15 -37.85
CA PRO A 9 -1.74 8.84 -36.79
C PRO A 9 -2.86 9.72 -37.37
N ILE A 10 -3.86 10.09 -36.57
CA ILE A 10 -4.76 11.21 -36.87
C ILE A 10 -4.83 12.11 -35.65
N ILE A 11 -4.33 13.33 -35.86
CA ILE A 11 -4.37 14.49 -34.99
C ILE A 11 -5.71 15.20 -35.23
N VAL A 12 -6.41 15.60 -34.16
CA VAL A 12 -7.54 16.52 -34.25
C VAL A 12 -7.19 17.74 -33.41
N ALA A 13 -6.97 18.87 -34.09
CA ALA A 13 -6.82 20.19 -33.50
C ALA A 13 -7.89 21.10 -34.13
N VAL A 14 -8.65 21.80 -33.29
CA VAL A 14 -9.68 22.80 -33.62
C VAL A 14 -9.42 23.94 -32.62
N ALA A 15 -8.80 25.06 -33.02
CA ALA A 15 -9.38 26.30 -33.57
C ALA A 15 -10.32 27.02 -32.59
N ALA A 16 -10.42 28.35 -32.45
CA ALA A 16 -9.69 29.55 -32.86
C ALA A 16 -10.49 30.76 -32.29
N GLY A 17 -9.84 31.91 -32.06
CA GLY A 17 -10.46 33.26 -32.06
C GLY A 17 -11.07 33.75 -30.73
N LEU A 18 -11.24 35.05 -30.44
CA LEU A 18 -10.95 36.31 -31.15
C LEU A 18 -10.93 37.48 -30.12
N LEU A 19 -10.12 38.50 -30.44
CA LEU A 19 -10.26 39.96 -30.30
C LEU A 19 -10.63 40.71 -29.00
N SER A 20 -9.87 41.80 -28.87
CA SER A 20 -9.84 42.95 -27.94
C SER A 20 -11.07 43.87 -27.94
N PHE A 21 -11.28 44.56 -26.82
CA PHE A 21 -11.88 45.91 -26.77
C PHE A 21 -11.21 46.75 -25.67
N ALA A 22 -10.89 48.00 -26.00
CA ALA A 22 -10.38 49.03 -25.12
C ALA A 22 -11.53 49.88 -24.55
N ALA A 23 -11.40 50.39 -23.33
CA ALA A 23 -12.05 51.64 -22.90
C ALA A 23 -11.32 52.26 -21.69
N VAL A 24 -11.03 53.54 -21.82
CA VAL A 24 -10.55 54.48 -20.80
C VAL A 24 -11.73 54.92 -19.91
N ALA A 25 -11.52 55.02 -18.59
CA ALA A 25 -12.31 55.91 -17.73
C ALA A 25 -11.56 56.24 -16.42
N CYS A 26 -11.19 57.51 -16.26
CA CYS A 26 -10.82 58.11 -14.97
C CYS A 26 -12.08 58.32 -14.13
N SER A 27 -12.01 58.10 -12.81
CA SER A 27 -12.72 58.90 -11.78
C SER A 27 -12.27 58.50 -10.37
N ASP A 28 -12.11 59.54 -9.54
CA ASP A 28 -11.76 59.54 -8.12
C ASP A 28 -12.45 58.46 -7.27
N ARG A 29 -11.69 57.86 -6.36
CA ARG A 29 -12.23 57.05 -5.26
C ARG A 29 -11.94 57.70 -3.91
N PRO A 30 -12.97 57.96 -3.08
CA PRO A 30 -12.80 58.42 -1.72
C PRO A 30 -12.13 57.34 -0.86
N VAL A 31 -11.22 57.77 0.02
CA VAL A 31 -10.57 56.92 1.02
C VAL A 31 -11.63 56.30 1.91
N THR A 32 -11.86 55.00 1.71
CA THR A 32 -12.68 54.15 2.57
C THR A 32 -11.77 53.60 3.68
N PRO A 33 -12.14 53.71 4.97
CA PRO A 33 -11.36 53.08 6.04
C PRO A 33 -11.30 51.56 5.84
N PRO A 34 -10.20 50.89 6.21
CA PRO A 34 -10.05 49.46 6.01
C PRO A 34 -11.20 48.71 6.70
N PRO A 35 -11.80 47.69 6.05
CA PRO A 35 -12.76 46.83 6.72
C PRO A 35 -12.04 46.13 7.88
N ILE A 36 -12.63 46.18 9.06
CA ILE A 36 -12.26 45.30 10.16
C ILE A 36 -12.66 43.90 9.69
N ASP A 37 -11.69 43.12 9.23
CA ASP A 37 -11.84 41.69 8.96
C ASP A 37 -12.30 41.02 10.26
N HIS A 38 -13.61 40.88 10.40
CA HIS A 38 -14.18 39.94 11.35
C HIS A 38 -13.81 38.56 10.80
N ALA A 39 -12.78 37.96 11.39
CA ALA A 39 -12.50 36.55 11.25
C ALA A 39 -13.78 35.79 11.64
N GLY A 40 -14.56 35.41 10.63
CA GLY A 40 -15.72 34.54 10.81
C GLY A 40 -15.26 33.26 11.50
N PRO A 41 -16.11 32.64 12.31
CA PRO A 41 -15.77 31.41 13.01
C PRO A 41 -15.23 30.38 12.01
N ALA A 42 -14.02 29.89 12.27
CA ALA A 42 -13.39 28.86 11.47
C ALA A 42 -14.37 27.69 11.33
N GLY A 43 -14.78 27.38 10.09
CA GLY A 43 -15.63 26.23 9.81
C GLY A 43 -14.99 24.94 10.34
N PRO A 44 -15.79 23.94 10.71
CA PRO A 44 -15.28 22.70 11.28
C PRO A 44 -14.25 22.06 10.34
N ALA A 45 -13.05 21.81 10.86
CA ALA A 45 -12.01 21.11 10.11
C ALA A 45 -12.52 19.73 9.70
N SER A 46 -12.40 19.39 8.40
CA SER A 46 -12.73 18.05 7.92
C SER A 46 -11.88 17.00 8.63
N PRO A 47 -12.44 15.85 9.03
CA PRO A 47 -11.68 14.83 9.73
C PRO A 47 -10.55 14.33 8.84
N ALA A 48 -9.34 14.28 9.37
CA ALA A 48 -8.18 13.77 8.64
C ALA A 48 -8.39 12.30 8.25
N THR A 49 -8.17 11.97 6.97
CA THR A 49 -8.17 10.59 6.48
C THR A 49 -6.99 9.84 7.12
N VAL A 50 -7.28 8.72 7.78
CA VAL A 50 -6.21 7.86 8.32
C VAL A 50 -5.49 7.17 7.18
N GLN A 51 -4.18 7.37 7.11
CA GLN A 51 -3.35 6.81 6.06
C GLN A 51 -2.84 5.40 6.42
N PRO A 52 -2.70 4.52 5.42
CA PRO A 52 -2.05 3.22 5.63
C PRO A 52 -0.58 3.41 5.98
N VAL A 53 -0.02 2.46 6.73
CA VAL A 53 1.42 2.40 6.96
C VAL A 53 2.11 2.07 5.65
N ARG A 54 3.23 2.73 5.36
CA ARG A 54 4.00 2.47 4.13
C ARG A 54 4.62 1.07 4.18
N ALA A 55 4.54 0.35 3.06
CA ALA A 55 5.20 -0.94 2.93
C ALA A 55 6.74 -0.79 3.06
N PRO A 56 7.41 -1.67 3.81
CA PRO A 56 8.84 -1.61 4.02
C PRO A 56 9.62 -2.09 2.77
N GLN A 57 10.90 -1.74 2.72
CA GLN A 57 11.84 -2.19 1.70
C GLN A 57 12.83 -3.22 2.28
N PRO A 58 13.35 -4.17 1.49
CA PRO A 58 14.42 -5.05 1.90
C PRO A 58 15.74 -4.27 1.97
N MET A 59 16.34 -4.16 3.16
CA MET A 59 17.51 -3.29 3.36
C MET A 59 18.81 -4.06 3.54
N VAL A 60 18.80 -5.10 4.37
CA VAL A 60 20.02 -5.84 4.73
C VAL A 60 19.79 -7.34 4.63
N ASP A 61 20.84 -8.08 4.28
CA ASP A 61 20.84 -9.54 4.36
C ASP A 61 20.72 -9.98 5.83
N GLY A 62 19.90 -10.99 6.10
CA GLY A 62 19.66 -11.46 7.45
C GLY A 62 18.56 -12.51 7.53
N SER A 63 18.52 -13.26 8.63
CA SER A 63 17.49 -14.28 8.86
C SER A 63 16.22 -13.69 9.45
N CYS A 64 15.08 -14.29 9.12
CA CYS A 64 13.80 -13.94 9.70
C CYS A 64 13.60 -14.67 11.04
N ARG A 65 13.51 -13.91 12.14
CA ARG A 65 13.57 -14.47 13.51
C ARG A 65 12.35 -15.33 13.88
N TYR A 66 11.20 -15.06 13.25
CA TYR A 66 9.91 -15.69 13.56
C TYR A 66 9.42 -16.62 12.44
N LEU A 67 10.18 -16.77 11.36
CA LEU A 67 9.75 -17.59 10.21
C LEU A 67 10.97 -18.20 9.50
N PRO A 68 11.23 -19.50 9.66
CA PRO A 68 12.37 -20.13 9.02
C PRO A 68 12.15 -20.27 7.50
N ALA A 69 13.23 -20.16 6.72
CA ALA A 69 13.20 -20.29 5.26
C ALA A 69 12.58 -21.62 4.80
N ALA A 70 12.84 -22.73 5.51
CA ALA A 70 12.26 -24.03 5.20
C ALA A 70 10.72 -24.04 5.25
N ALA A 71 10.12 -23.30 6.19
CA ALA A 71 8.66 -23.19 6.27
C ALA A 71 8.09 -22.39 5.08
N VAL A 72 8.79 -21.33 4.66
CA VAL A 72 8.46 -20.57 3.44
C VAL A 72 8.56 -21.46 2.21
N GLN A 73 9.63 -22.25 2.08
CA GLN A 73 9.79 -23.18 0.97
C GLN A 73 8.65 -24.20 0.89
N ALA A 74 8.25 -24.76 2.03
CA ALA A 74 7.17 -25.73 2.10
C ALA A 74 5.80 -25.11 1.76
N ALA A 75 5.53 -23.89 2.21
CA ALA A 75 4.26 -23.21 1.96
C ALA A 75 4.16 -22.59 0.56
N ASN A 76 5.27 -22.04 0.05
CA ASN A 76 5.33 -21.34 -1.23
C ASN A 76 5.63 -22.26 -2.41
N GLY A 77 6.18 -23.46 -2.16
CA GLY A 77 6.54 -24.43 -3.20
C GLY A 77 7.79 -24.08 -4.00
N GLU A 78 8.57 -23.11 -3.53
CA GLU A 78 9.77 -22.61 -4.23
C GLU A 78 10.96 -22.53 -3.27
N ARG A 79 12.17 -22.79 -3.78
CA ARG A 79 13.40 -22.74 -2.98
C ARG A 79 13.74 -21.30 -2.59
N VAL A 80 14.01 -21.07 -1.31
CA VAL A 80 14.55 -19.81 -0.80
C VAL A 80 16.06 -19.84 -0.93
N VAL A 81 16.63 -18.84 -1.62
CA VAL A 81 18.11 -18.74 -1.81
C VAL A 81 18.74 -17.61 -1.00
N ALA A 82 17.94 -16.63 -0.58
CA ALA A 82 18.37 -15.53 0.27
C ALA A 82 17.20 -14.98 1.08
N VAL A 83 17.52 -14.34 2.20
CA VAL A 83 16.57 -13.62 3.03
C VAL A 83 17.13 -12.23 3.33
N ARG A 84 16.29 -11.22 3.19
CA ARG A 84 16.58 -9.85 3.62
C ARG A 84 15.53 -9.38 4.60
N ILE A 85 15.91 -8.43 5.44
CA ILE A 85 15.04 -7.82 6.43
C ILE A 85 14.96 -6.30 6.22
N SER A 86 13.83 -5.71 6.60
CA SER A 86 13.69 -4.25 6.68
C SER A 86 14.45 -3.70 7.87
N ASP A 87 14.53 -2.36 7.94
CA ASP A 87 14.87 -1.70 9.20
C ASP A 87 13.91 -2.12 10.34
N THR A 88 14.41 -2.00 11.56
CA THR A 88 13.62 -2.05 12.79
C THR A 88 13.77 -0.72 13.50
N GLY A 89 12.68 -0.22 14.05
CA GLY A 89 12.66 1.00 14.86
C GLY A 89 11.76 0.81 16.08
N PRO A 90 11.66 1.80 16.96
CA PRO A 90 10.79 1.73 18.14
C PRO A 90 9.32 1.43 17.77
N ASP A 91 8.86 1.91 16.61
CA ASP A 91 7.51 1.68 16.10
C ASP A 91 7.38 0.43 15.20
N ARG A 92 8.49 -0.29 14.95
CA ARG A 92 8.55 -1.51 14.13
C ARG A 92 9.34 -2.60 14.87
N PRO A 93 8.74 -3.22 15.89
CA PRO A 93 9.44 -4.21 16.72
C PRO A 93 9.80 -5.49 15.96
N GLN A 94 9.02 -5.82 14.92
CA GLN A 94 9.28 -6.96 14.04
C GLN A 94 9.73 -6.45 12.67
N PRO A 95 10.94 -6.81 12.18
CA PRO A 95 11.32 -6.47 10.83
C PRO A 95 10.41 -7.19 9.85
N ALA A 96 10.10 -6.55 8.71
CA ALA A 96 9.56 -7.30 7.59
C ALA A 96 10.65 -8.20 7.00
N CYS A 97 10.30 -9.44 6.71
CA CYS A 97 11.17 -10.41 6.07
C CYS A 97 10.81 -10.58 4.60
N PHE A 98 11.83 -10.64 3.76
CA PHE A 98 11.74 -10.79 2.31
C PHE A 98 12.54 -12.02 1.92
N PHE A 99 11.85 -13.02 1.39
CA PHE A 99 12.43 -14.29 0.97
C PHE A 99 12.60 -14.27 -0.54
N PHE A 100 13.79 -14.60 -1.02
CA PHE A 100 14.16 -14.47 -2.43
C PHE A 100 14.22 -15.84 -3.12
N ALA A 101 13.74 -15.87 -4.36
CA ALA A 101 13.87 -16.97 -5.29
C ALA A 101 15.23 -16.93 -6.01
N ALA A 102 15.58 -18.03 -6.69
CA ALA A 102 16.83 -18.17 -7.44
C ALA A 102 17.00 -17.12 -8.55
N ASN A 103 15.89 -16.59 -9.09
CA ASN A 103 15.88 -15.52 -10.08
C ASN A 103 16.12 -14.11 -9.49
N GLY A 104 16.38 -13.99 -8.18
CA GLY A 104 16.63 -12.72 -7.51
C GLY A 104 15.37 -11.90 -7.17
N THR A 105 14.17 -12.42 -7.43
CA THR A 105 12.90 -11.78 -7.07
C THR A 105 12.43 -12.20 -5.67
N VAL A 106 11.64 -11.36 -5.02
CA VAL A 106 10.97 -11.70 -3.75
C VAL A 106 9.84 -12.69 -4.04
N GLN A 107 9.95 -13.90 -3.51
CA GLN A 107 8.92 -14.92 -3.64
C GLN A 107 7.87 -14.85 -2.52
N LEU A 108 8.27 -14.36 -1.34
CA LEU A 108 7.36 -14.15 -0.22
C LEU A 108 7.86 -13.00 0.66
N ARG A 109 6.92 -12.18 1.16
CA ARG A 109 7.19 -11.13 2.13
C ARG A 109 6.21 -11.25 3.30
N THR A 110 6.74 -11.16 4.51
CA THR A 110 5.96 -10.97 5.73
C THR A 110 6.08 -9.51 6.16
N TRP A 111 4.97 -8.86 6.51
CA TRP A 111 4.98 -7.50 7.02
C TRP A 111 3.99 -7.39 8.19
N ILE A 112 4.53 -7.15 9.37
CA ILE A 112 3.77 -6.97 10.60
C ILE A 112 3.74 -5.47 10.91
N VAL A 113 2.54 -4.96 11.16
CA VAL A 113 2.31 -3.56 11.51
C VAL A 113 1.69 -3.51 12.89
N VAL A 114 2.27 -2.73 13.79
CA VAL A 114 1.71 -2.44 15.11
C VAL A 114 1.44 -0.95 15.18
N THR A 115 0.18 -0.55 15.22
CA THR A 115 -0.27 0.84 15.15
C THR A 115 -1.67 0.98 15.73
N THR A 116 -2.36 2.10 15.47
CA THR A 116 -3.77 2.25 15.86
C THR A 116 -4.68 1.29 15.07
N PRO A 117 -5.81 0.82 15.65
CA PRO A 117 -6.74 -0.06 14.94
C PRO A 117 -7.19 0.47 13.58
N ARG A 118 -7.40 1.79 13.46
CA ARG A 118 -7.81 2.42 12.20
C ARG A 118 -6.69 2.42 11.14
N ALA A 119 -5.44 2.66 11.53
CA ALA A 119 -4.31 2.63 10.61
C ALA A 119 -3.93 1.20 10.21
N ALA A 120 -4.06 0.23 11.12
CA ALA A 120 -3.88 -1.19 10.82
C ALA A 120 -4.93 -1.65 9.79
N ARG A 121 -6.20 -1.27 9.98
CA ARG A 121 -7.26 -1.56 9.03
C ARG A 121 -7.03 -0.88 7.68
N ALA A 122 -6.67 0.40 7.66
CA ALA A 122 -6.34 1.11 6.43
C ALA A 122 -5.18 0.43 5.67
N THR A 123 -4.20 -0.13 6.40
CA THR A 123 -3.08 -0.87 5.79
C THR A 123 -3.54 -2.17 5.15
N ILE A 124 -4.45 -2.91 5.79
CA ILE A 124 -5.06 -4.12 5.22
C ILE A 124 -5.86 -3.78 3.96
N ASP A 125 -6.75 -2.79 4.05
CA ASP A 125 -7.60 -2.38 2.94
C ASP A 125 -6.78 -1.84 1.74
N ALA A 126 -5.59 -1.28 2.00
CA ALA A 126 -4.68 -0.83 0.94
C ALA A 126 -4.03 -1.97 0.15
N VAL A 127 -3.86 -3.15 0.75
CA VAL A 127 -3.21 -4.32 0.08
C VAL A 127 -4.22 -5.39 -0.33
N ALA A 128 -5.36 -5.47 0.35
CA ALA A 128 -6.48 -6.34 0.05
C ALA A 128 -7.79 -5.53 0.15
N PRO A 129 -8.14 -4.77 -0.92
CA PRO A 129 -9.31 -3.90 -0.91
C PRO A 129 -10.61 -4.68 -0.72
N VAL A 130 -11.46 -4.19 0.17
CA VAL A 130 -12.77 -4.81 0.51
C VAL A 130 -13.63 -5.08 -0.72
N THR A 131 -13.52 -4.27 -1.77
CA THR A 131 -14.32 -4.40 -3.00
C THR A 131 -13.86 -5.52 -3.93
N THR A 132 -12.62 -6.00 -3.79
CA THR A 132 -12.02 -6.98 -4.72
C THR A 132 -11.52 -8.24 -4.03
N SER A 133 -11.28 -8.19 -2.72
CA SER A 133 -10.76 -9.33 -1.97
C SER A 133 -11.85 -10.16 -1.32
N ASP A 134 -11.61 -11.46 -1.23
CA ASP A 134 -12.42 -12.34 -0.41
C ASP A 134 -12.14 -12.10 1.08
N LEU A 135 -13.14 -12.34 1.92
CA LEU A 135 -13.01 -12.28 3.38
C LEU A 135 -11.94 -13.28 3.86
N ALA A 136 -10.98 -12.78 4.64
CA ALA A 136 -9.96 -13.59 5.30
C ALA A 136 -10.17 -13.57 6.81
N GLU A 137 -10.28 -14.74 7.44
CA GLU A 137 -10.44 -14.88 8.88
C GLU A 137 -9.50 -15.95 9.43
N LEU A 138 -8.96 -15.69 10.63
CA LEU A 138 -8.21 -16.68 11.42
C LEU A 138 -8.75 -16.72 12.86
N PRO A 139 -8.54 -17.82 13.61
CA PRO A 139 -8.97 -17.93 15.00
C PRO A 139 -8.49 -16.79 15.88
N GLY A 140 -9.26 -16.44 16.91
CA GLY A 140 -8.92 -15.33 17.81
C GLY A 140 -9.28 -13.95 17.26
N GLY A 141 -10.23 -13.87 16.31
CA GLY A 141 -10.80 -12.60 15.85
C GLY A 141 -9.92 -11.82 14.87
N TRP A 142 -8.99 -12.47 14.18
CA TRP A 142 -8.27 -11.89 13.06
C TRP A 142 -9.17 -11.82 11.83
N SER A 143 -9.25 -10.66 11.20
CA SER A 143 -10.08 -10.48 10.00
C SER A 143 -9.44 -9.50 9.02
N GLY A 144 -9.71 -9.68 7.73
CA GLY A 144 -9.22 -8.82 6.65
C GLY A 144 -9.59 -9.38 5.28
N GLY A 145 -8.64 -9.36 4.35
CA GLY A 145 -8.86 -9.73 2.96
C GLY A 145 -7.78 -10.67 2.41
N SER A 146 -8.17 -11.50 1.45
CA SER A 146 -7.25 -12.30 0.65
C SER A 146 -7.66 -12.31 -0.81
N GLN A 147 -6.69 -12.27 -1.71
CA GLN A 147 -6.96 -12.32 -3.15
C GLN A 147 -5.70 -12.69 -3.93
N PRO A 148 -5.86 -13.29 -5.12
CA PRO A 148 -4.84 -13.21 -6.16
C PRO A 148 -4.58 -11.74 -6.54
N THR A 149 -3.34 -11.44 -6.91
CA THR A 149 -2.92 -10.13 -7.46
C THR A 149 -2.30 -10.36 -8.84
N ALA A 150 -1.94 -9.29 -9.55
CA ALA A 150 -1.25 -9.40 -10.84
C ALA A 150 0.06 -10.21 -10.76
N ASP A 151 0.78 -10.08 -9.65
CA ASP A 151 2.13 -10.62 -9.43
C ASP A 151 2.16 -11.84 -8.50
N GLY A 152 1.00 -12.31 -8.02
CA GLY A 152 0.90 -13.46 -7.14
C GLY A 152 -0.37 -13.43 -6.30
N ALA A 153 -0.24 -13.35 -4.97
CA ALA A 153 -1.36 -13.30 -4.05
C ALA A 153 -1.03 -12.57 -2.75
N VAL A 154 -2.08 -12.12 -2.05
CA VAL A 154 -2.02 -11.47 -0.74
C VAL A 154 -2.98 -12.15 0.23
N PHE A 155 -2.54 -12.27 1.48
CA PHE A 155 -3.38 -12.58 2.64
C PHE A 155 -3.06 -11.57 3.73
N ALA A 156 -4.03 -10.76 4.12
CA ALA A 156 -3.85 -9.68 5.08
C ALA A 156 -4.97 -9.71 6.12
N VAL A 157 -4.60 -9.80 7.40
CA VAL A 157 -5.54 -9.82 8.52
C VAL A 157 -5.09 -8.89 9.62
N GLY A 158 -6.03 -8.41 10.44
CA GLY A 158 -5.72 -7.54 11.57
C GLY A 158 -6.57 -7.81 12.78
N ARG A 159 -6.07 -7.34 13.92
CA ARG A 159 -6.72 -7.40 15.22
C ARG A 159 -6.19 -6.29 16.14
N GLN A 160 -7.10 -5.51 16.72
CA GLN A 160 -6.81 -4.55 17.81
C GLN A 160 -5.62 -3.58 17.61
N GLY A 161 -5.23 -3.27 16.37
CA GLY A 161 -4.07 -2.40 16.06
C GLY A 161 -2.87 -3.12 15.46
N THR A 162 -2.89 -4.45 15.42
CA THR A 162 -1.92 -5.26 14.70
C THR A 162 -2.46 -5.66 13.33
N ALA A 163 -1.66 -5.54 12.28
CA ALA A 163 -1.92 -6.15 10.97
C ALA A 163 -0.78 -7.09 10.59
N VAL A 164 -1.12 -8.23 10.01
CA VAL A 164 -0.19 -9.21 9.44
C VAL A 164 -0.51 -9.32 7.95
N VAL A 165 0.43 -8.88 7.13
CA VAL A 165 0.32 -8.89 5.67
C VAL A 165 1.35 -9.86 5.10
N ILE A 166 0.86 -10.87 4.39
CA ILE A 166 1.69 -11.82 3.67
C ILE A 166 1.43 -11.66 2.17
N THR A 167 2.49 -11.44 1.40
CA THR A 167 2.42 -11.45 -0.07
C THR A 167 3.32 -12.54 -0.62
N THR A 168 2.86 -13.24 -1.65
CA THR A 168 3.57 -14.31 -2.34
C THR A 168 3.55 -14.07 -3.85
N ASN A 169 4.55 -14.60 -4.57
CA ASN A 169 4.58 -14.67 -6.04
C ASN A 169 3.70 -15.81 -6.61
N GLN A 170 3.12 -16.65 -5.76
CA GLN A 170 2.18 -17.70 -6.15
C GLN A 170 0.77 -17.14 -6.28
N ARG A 171 -0.03 -17.66 -7.23
CA ARG A 171 -1.40 -17.18 -7.47
C ARG A 171 -2.38 -17.59 -6.37
N GLN A 172 -2.07 -18.65 -5.63
CA GLN A 172 -2.93 -19.21 -4.60
C GLN A 172 -2.68 -18.52 -3.25
N THR A 173 -3.75 -18.10 -2.59
CA THR A 173 -3.69 -17.44 -1.27
C THR A 173 -3.37 -18.41 -0.12
N ILE A 174 -3.53 -19.74 -0.32
CA ILE A 174 -3.37 -20.74 0.74
C ILE A 174 -1.95 -20.76 1.34
N GLY A 175 -0.92 -20.54 0.53
CA GLY A 175 0.46 -20.44 1.02
C GLY A 175 0.63 -19.22 1.92
N ALA A 176 0.13 -18.06 1.49
CA ALA A 176 0.16 -16.83 2.27
C ALA A 176 -0.63 -16.95 3.60
N ARG A 177 -1.81 -17.61 3.56
CA ARG A 177 -2.61 -17.90 4.76
C ARG A 177 -1.84 -18.73 5.78
N ARG A 178 -1.27 -19.87 5.35
CA ARG A 178 -0.49 -20.76 6.24
C ARG A 178 0.68 -20.04 6.89
N ILE A 179 1.35 -19.15 6.14
CA ILE A 179 2.43 -18.34 6.68
C ILE A 179 1.90 -17.32 7.69
N ALA A 180 0.74 -16.69 7.46
CA ALA A 180 0.13 -15.79 8.43
C ALA A 180 -0.17 -16.50 9.75
N GLU A 181 -0.74 -17.71 9.70
CA GLU A 181 -1.01 -18.56 10.87
C GLU A 181 0.28 -18.86 11.66
N GLN A 182 1.36 -19.23 10.97
CA GLN A 182 2.66 -19.49 11.61
C GLN A 182 3.28 -18.25 12.22
N VAL A 183 3.23 -17.11 11.53
CA VAL A 183 3.77 -15.83 12.03
C VAL A 183 3.02 -15.40 13.30
N ILE A 184 1.69 -15.45 13.28
CA ILE A 184 0.85 -15.11 14.44
C ILE A 184 1.17 -16.04 15.62
N ALA A 185 1.26 -17.34 15.38
CA ALA A 185 1.59 -18.31 16.43
C ALA A 185 3.01 -18.10 17.00
N ALA A 186 4.02 -17.91 16.14
CA ALA A 186 5.41 -17.75 16.55
C ALA A 186 5.65 -16.46 17.36
N LEU A 187 4.87 -15.42 17.10
CA LEU A 187 4.98 -14.13 17.77
C LEU A 187 3.99 -13.97 18.94
N GLY A 188 3.10 -14.93 19.18
CA GLY A 188 2.07 -14.85 20.22
C GLY A 188 1.11 -13.68 20.02
N LEU A 189 0.80 -13.36 18.76
CA LEU A 189 0.05 -12.15 18.40
C LEU A 189 -1.43 -12.26 18.61
#